data_AF-Q6CIN2-F1
#
_entry.id   AF-Q6CIN2-F1
#
_cell.length_a   1.000
_cell.length_b   1.000
_cell.length_c   1.000
_cell.angle_alpha   90.00
_cell.angle_beta   90.00
_cell.angle_gamma   90.00
#
_symmetry.space_group_name_H-M   'P 1'
#
loop_
_entity.id
_entity.type
_entity.pdbx_description
1 polymer ?
#
loop_
_entity_poly.entity_id
_entity_poly.type
_entity_poly.pdbx_seq_one_letter_code
_entity_poly.pdbx_strand_id
1 'polypeptide(L)'
;MDSLNVDELFADLKRVVAEEKQSDEPTKGDVDGFHDDKLSVEIDDKTEQFQAIERNLKRLPKLQTGFDQLGTNGKQIQVEEQSKVIKIDDPIYILESRKKSDKVKPPTETEKWFTLPKTEMTAEVKRDLMIIKHRAALDPKRHYKKDKWKIPERFSVGTIIEGPTEFYSSRLKNKERKNTMLETLMADDTTNKYFKRKYTEVQQKKTSGKKAHYNAVKDKRRKF
;
A
#
# COMPACT_ATOMS: atom_id res chain seq x y z
N MET A 1 -29.99 29.03 -60.71
CA MET A 1 -31.28 29.18 -59.99
C MET A 1 -30.90 29.07 -58.54
N ASP A 2 -30.38 30.18 -58.03
CA ASP A 2 -29.44 30.16 -56.91
C ASP A 2 -30.23 30.23 -55.61
N SER A 3 -30.04 29.21 -54.78
CA SER A 3 -30.70 29.06 -53.49
C SER A 3 -30.11 30.06 -52.49
N LEU A 4 -30.90 31.07 -52.13
CA LEU A 4 -30.56 32.08 -51.12
C LEU A 4 -30.30 31.39 -49.76
N ASN A 5 -29.10 31.57 -49.23
CA ASN A 5 -28.71 31.05 -47.93
C ASN A 5 -29.25 31.97 -46.81
N VAL A 6 -29.86 31.37 -45.79
CA VAL A 6 -30.53 32.07 -44.68
C VAL A 6 -29.55 32.97 -43.92
N ASP A 7 -28.28 32.56 -43.82
CA ASP A 7 -27.24 33.33 -43.14
C ASP A 7 -26.85 34.62 -43.87
N GLU A 8 -26.92 34.63 -45.20
CA GLU A 8 -26.68 35.85 -46.00
C GLU A 8 -27.81 36.86 -45.82
N LEU A 9 -29.07 36.39 -45.72
CA LEU A 9 -30.24 37.22 -45.45
C LEU A 9 -30.14 37.95 -44.10
N PHE A 10 -29.66 37.25 -43.06
CA PHE A 10 -29.48 37.85 -41.74
C PHE A 10 -28.28 38.80 -41.67
N ALA A 11 -27.22 38.53 -42.43
CA ALA A 11 -26.09 39.43 -42.55
C ALA A 11 -26.50 40.77 -43.19
N ASP A 12 -27.33 40.71 -44.25
CA ASP A 12 -27.86 41.91 -44.90
C ASP A 12 -28.88 42.65 -44.02
N LEU A 13 -29.76 41.95 -43.30
CA LEU A 13 -30.66 42.59 -42.34
C LEU A 13 -29.88 43.36 -41.26
N LYS A 14 -28.77 42.80 -40.78
CA LYS A 14 -27.92 43.44 -39.77
C LYS A 14 -27.18 44.66 -40.32
N ARG A 15 -26.84 44.67 -41.62
CA ARG A 15 -26.28 45.84 -42.30
C ARG A 15 -27.31 46.94 -42.46
N VAL A 16 -28.53 46.62 -42.91
CA VAL A 16 -29.62 47.60 -43.08
C VAL A 16 -29.98 48.26 -41.75
N VAL A 17 -30.07 47.50 -40.66
CA VAL A 17 -30.33 48.04 -39.30
C VAL A 17 -29.17 48.90 -38.79
N ALA A 18 -27.94 48.66 -39.25
CA ALA A 18 -26.79 49.50 -38.92
C ALA A 18 -26.75 50.79 -39.75
N GLU A 19 -27.23 50.75 -41.00
CA GLU A 19 -27.35 51.92 -41.88
C GLU A 19 -28.50 52.85 -41.45
N GLU A 20 -29.64 52.32 -40.99
CA GLU A 20 -30.73 53.14 -40.40
C GLU A 20 -30.30 53.88 -39.13
N LYS A 21 -29.29 53.38 -38.39
CA LYS A 21 -28.73 54.05 -37.22
C LYS A 21 -27.78 55.20 -37.54
N GLN A 22 -27.40 55.40 -38.80
CA GLN A 22 -26.49 56.48 -39.22
C GLN A 22 -27.20 57.65 -39.93
N SER A 23 -28.50 57.56 -40.25
CA SER A 23 -29.24 58.62 -40.96
C SER A 23 -30.05 59.58 -40.08
N ASP A 24 -30.15 59.37 -38.76
CA ASP A 24 -30.82 60.30 -37.84
C ASP A 24 -29.83 61.00 -36.89
N GLU A 25 -29.14 62.01 -37.42
CA GLU A 25 -28.77 63.19 -36.63
C GLU A 25 -29.18 64.47 -37.40
N PRO A 26 -29.87 65.40 -36.72
CA PRO A 26 -29.50 66.80 -36.87
C PRO A 26 -29.35 67.52 -35.51
N THR A 27 -28.10 67.79 -35.19
CA THR A 27 -27.49 69.13 -34.97
C THR A 27 -28.39 70.35 -34.67
N LYS A 28 -28.15 70.93 -33.47
CA LYS A 28 -28.21 72.34 -32.99
C LYS A 28 -29.20 73.38 -33.58
N GLY A 29 -29.98 73.99 -32.67
CA GLY A 29 -30.50 75.37 -32.74
C GLY A 29 -31.03 75.85 -31.37
N ASP A 30 -30.48 76.95 -30.84
CA ASP A 30 -30.85 77.62 -29.58
C ASP A 30 -32.27 78.23 -29.61
N VAL A 31 -33.07 78.13 -28.53
CA VAL A 31 -33.88 79.24 -27.95
C VAL A 31 -34.30 78.94 -26.49
N ASP A 32 -34.15 79.98 -25.66
CA ASP A 32 -34.64 80.32 -24.30
C ASP A 32 -35.62 79.43 -23.50
N GLY A 33 -35.44 79.50 -22.18
CA GLY A 33 -36.08 78.67 -21.17
C GLY A 33 -37.57 78.90 -20.93
N PHE A 34 -38.21 77.86 -20.39
CA PHE A 34 -39.49 77.94 -19.67
C PHE A 34 -39.52 76.89 -18.55
N HIS A 35 -40.08 77.30 -17.42
CA HIS A 35 -40.11 76.61 -16.14
C HIS A 35 -40.81 75.25 -16.16
N ASP A 36 -40.42 74.43 -15.17
CA ASP A 36 -41.07 73.21 -14.72
C ASP A 36 -42.60 73.32 -14.70
N ASP A 37 -43.29 72.49 -15.49
CA ASP A 37 -44.72 72.23 -15.29
C ASP A 37 -44.92 70.72 -15.15
N LYS A 38 -44.82 70.27 -13.91
CA LYS A 38 -45.14 68.90 -13.50
C LYS A 38 -46.65 68.76 -13.53
N LEU A 39 -47.20 68.39 -14.68
CA LEU A 39 -48.58 67.94 -14.83
C LEU A 39 -48.85 66.76 -13.88
N SER A 40 -49.49 67.04 -12.76
CA SER A 40 -50.22 66.03 -11.99
C SER A 40 -51.41 65.60 -12.82
N VAL A 41 -51.26 64.50 -13.56
CA VAL A 41 -52.39 63.78 -14.16
C VAL A 41 -53.25 63.29 -13.00
N GLU A 42 -54.47 63.79 -12.89
CA GLU A 42 -55.49 63.20 -12.02
C GLU A 42 -55.64 61.74 -12.42
N ILE A 43 -55.21 60.86 -11.53
CA ILE A 43 -55.18 59.42 -11.73
C ILE A 43 -56.64 58.96 -11.63
N ASP A 44 -57.30 58.77 -12.78
CA ASP A 44 -58.61 58.15 -12.84
C ASP A 44 -58.56 56.80 -12.10
N ASP A 45 -59.53 56.51 -11.23
CA ASP A 45 -59.67 55.24 -10.48
C ASP A 45 -59.49 53.99 -11.36
N LYS A 46 -59.79 54.10 -12.66
CA LYS A 46 -59.60 53.04 -13.66
C LYS A 46 -58.14 52.67 -13.89
N THR A 47 -57.22 53.64 -13.81
CA THR A 47 -55.78 53.42 -14.02
C THR A 47 -55.14 52.71 -12.82
N GLU A 48 -55.59 53.00 -11.60
CA GLU A 48 -55.16 52.26 -10.40
C GLU A 48 -55.68 50.82 -10.41
N GLN A 49 -56.94 50.64 -10.83
CA GLN A 49 -57.52 49.31 -11.03
C GLN A 49 -56.75 48.52 -12.10
N PHE A 50 -56.35 49.16 -13.21
CA PHE A 50 -55.53 48.54 -14.24
C PHE A 50 -54.15 48.12 -13.71
N GLN A 51 -53.47 48.99 -12.96
CA GLN A 51 -52.18 48.65 -12.34
C GLN A 51 -52.30 47.51 -11.32
N ALA A 52 -53.42 47.43 -10.59
CA ALA A 52 -53.70 46.31 -9.70
C ALA A 52 -53.89 45.00 -10.47
N ILE A 53 -54.55 45.05 -11.63
CA ILE A 53 -54.69 43.89 -12.52
C ILE A 53 -53.34 43.48 -13.10
N GLU A 54 -52.48 44.41 -13.52
CA GLU A 54 -51.13 44.07 -14.00
C GLU A 54 -50.27 43.41 -12.93
N ARG A 55 -50.32 43.92 -11.68
CA ARG A 55 -49.65 43.28 -10.54
C ARG A 55 -50.19 41.87 -10.31
N ASN A 56 -51.51 41.68 -10.47
CA ASN A 56 -52.15 40.37 -10.37
C ASN A 56 -51.77 39.42 -11.50
N LEU A 57 -51.59 39.91 -12.73
CA LEU A 57 -51.14 39.10 -13.87
C LEU A 57 -49.68 38.68 -13.72
N LYS A 58 -48.82 39.55 -13.19
CA LYS A 58 -47.39 39.24 -12.97
C LYS A 58 -47.16 38.21 -11.87
N ARG A 59 -48.03 38.15 -10.85
CA ARG A 59 -47.97 37.14 -9.77
C ARG A 59 -48.62 35.80 -10.11
N LEU A 60 -49.28 35.67 -11.25
CA LEU A 60 -49.85 34.38 -11.66
C LEU A 60 -48.71 33.36 -11.87
N PRO A 61 -48.93 32.10 -11.46
CA PRO A 61 -47.96 31.04 -11.72
C PRO A 61 -47.82 30.88 -13.24
N LYS A 62 -46.62 31.18 -13.75
CA LYS A 62 -46.28 30.92 -15.14
C LYS A 62 -46.08 29.42 -15.34
N LEU A 63 -46.42 28.92 -16.52
CA LEU A 63 -46.11 27.54 -16.90
C LEU A 63 -44.59 27.39 -16.99
N GLN A 64 -43.99 26.75 -15.99
CA GLN A 64 -42.58 26.37 -16.04
C GLN A 64 -42.48 25.05 -16.80
N THR A 65 -41.73 25.03 -17.89
CA THR A 65 -41.31 23.79 -18.55
C THR A 65 -39.83 23.56 -18.26
N GLY A 66 -39.41 22.32 -18.08
CA GLY A 66 -38.00 21.95 -17.91
C GLY A 66 -37.18 22.01 -19.20
N PHE A 67 -37.79 22.43 -20.31
CA PHE A 67 -37.15 22.44 -21.63
C PHE A 67 -36.06 23.52 -21.75
N ASP A 68 -36.32 24.72 -21.25
CA ASP A 68 -35.36 25.83 -21.31
C ASP A 68 -34.10 25.59 -20.46
N GLN A 69 -34.22 24.78 -19.40
CA GLN A 69 -33.10 24.42 -18.52
C GLN A 69 -32.18 23.35 -19.13
N LEU A 70 -32.65 22.61 -20.14
CA LEU A 70 -31.87 21.53 -20.74
C LEU A 70 -30.67 22.09 -21.56
N GLY A 71 -30.85 23.24 -22.20
CA GLY A 71 -29.80 23.91 -23.00
C GLY A 71 -28.69 24.54 -22.16
N THR A 72 -29.01 25.05 -20.96
CA THR A 72 -28.03 25.67 -20.05
C THR A 72 -27.27 24.63 -19.24
N ASN A 73 -27.96 23.58 -18.79
CA ASN A 73 -27.37 22.54 -17.93
C ASN A 73 -26.41 21.63 -18.73
N GLY A 74 -26.65 21.41 -20.02
CA GLY A 74 -25.75 20.62 -20.87
C GLY A 74 -24.32 21.18 -20.98
N LYS A 75 -24.15 22.50 -20.92
CA LYS A 75 -22.83 23.15 -20.92
C LYS A 75 -22.11 23.05 -19.57
N GLN A 76 -22.84 23.14 -18.47
CA GLN A 76 -22.27 23.03 -17.12
C GLN A 76 -21.90 21.58 -16.77
N ILE A 77 -22.75 20.61 -17.14
CA ILE A 77 -22.49 19.18 -16.92
C ILE A 77 -21.23 18.72 -17.68
N GLN A 78 -21.03 19.19 -18.92
CA GLN A 78 -19.83 18.84 -19.70
C GLN A 78 -18.52 19.45 -19.14
N VAL A 79 -18.58 20.63 -18.52
CA VAL A 79 -17.40 21.28 -17.91
C VAL A 79 -17.06 20.64 -16.55
N GLU A 80 -18.07 20.25 -15.77
CA GLU A 80 -17.88 19.56 -14.50
C GLU A 80 -17.41 18.10 -14.67
N GLU A 81 -17.90 17.36 -15.66
CA GLU A 81 -17.42 15.99 -15.94
C GLU A 81 -15.95 15.96 -16.41
N GLN A 82 -15.50 16.96 -17.18
CA GLN A 82 -14.10 17.05 -17.63
C GLN A 82 -13.12 17.39 -16.49
N SER A 83 -13.56 18.10 -15.45
CA SER A 83 -12.73 18.44 -14.29
C SER A 83 -12.63 17.33 -13.24
N LYS A 84 -13.44 16.27 -13.37
CA LYS A 84 -13.40 15.09 -12.48
C LYS A 84 -12.50 13.96 -13.00
N VAL A 85 -11.48 14.29 -13.78
CA VAL A 85 -10.37 13.37 -14.07
C VAL A 85 -9.28 13.61 -13.03
N ILE A 86 -9.18 12.71 -12.04
CA ILE A 86 -8.06 12.68 -11.10
C ILE A 86 -6.81 12.39 -11.94
N LYS A 87 -5.95 13.40 -12.16
CA LYS A 87 -4.62 13.18 -12.74
C LYS A 87 -3.76 12.49 -11.69
N ILE A 88 -3.66 11.16 -11.79
CA ILE A 88 -2.72 10.38 -11.01
C ILE A 88 -1.37 10.50 -11.72
N ASP A 89 -0.57 11.49 -11.31
CA ASP A 89 0.84 11.59 -11.72
C ASP A 89 1.63 10.53 -10.94
N ASP A 90 1.66 9.31 -11.46
CA ASP A 90 2.60 8.28 -11.00
C ASP A 90 4.02 8.82 -11.27
N PRO A 91 4.84 9.12 -10.25
CA PRO A 91 6.19 9.59 -10.51
C PRO A 91 6.93 8.47 -11.26
N ILE A 92 7.60 8.83 -12.35
CA ILE A 92 8.34 7.93 -13.26
C ILE A 92 9.64 7.43 -12.57
N TYR A 93 9.49 6.84 -11.39
CA TYR A 93 10.45 5.99 -10.69
C TYR A 93 9.89 4.56 -10.50
N ILE A 94 8.63 4.33 -10.93
CA ILE A 94 7.94 3.05 -10.77
C ILE A 94 8.22 2.08 -11.93
N LEU A 95 8.67 2.54 -13.10
CA LEU A 95 8.84 1.65 -14.28
C LEU A 95 10.08 0.75 -14.19
N GLU A 96 11.20 1.24 -13.64
CA GLU A 96 12.39 0.41 -13.39
C GLU A 96 12.23 -0.52 -12.19
N SER A 97 11.45 -0.13 -11.19
CA SER A 97 11.08 -0.98 -10.06
C SER A 97 10.03 -2.03 -10.47
N ARG A 98 9.04 -1.67 -11.32
CA ARG A 98 8.07 -2.60 -11.94
C ARG A 98 8.74 -3.68 -12.77
N LYS A 99 9.68 -3.36 -13.67
CA LYS A 99 10.38 -4.40 -14.45
C LYS A 99 11.15 -5.42 -13.59
N LYS A 100 11.53 -5.07 -12.36
CA LYS A 100 12.14 -6.00 -11.37
C LYS A 100 11.09 -6.65 -10.45
N SER A 101 10.00 -5.97 -10.10
CA SER A 101 8.93 -6.46 -9.22
C SER A 101 7.82 -7.24 -9.94
N ASP A 102 7.62 -7.06 -11.24
CA ASP A 102 6.64 -7.79 -12.05
C ASP A 102 7.01 -9.29 -12.17
N LYS A 103 8.28 -9.63 -11.90
CA LYS A 103 8.75 -11.01 -11.75
C LYS A 103 8.53 -11.58 -10.36
N VAL A 104 8.29 -10.73 -9.35
CA VAL A 104 8.06 -11.11 -7.96
C VAL A 104 6.62 -10.78 -7.62
N LYS A 105 5.71 -11.68 -7.98
CA LYS A 105 4.30 -11.58 -7.59
C LYS A 105 4.24 -11.33 -6.07
N PRO A 106 3.41 -10.39 -5.59
CA PRO A 106 3.24 -10.21 -4.15
C PRO A 106 2.82 -11.54 -3.55
N PRO A 107 3.39 -11.93 -2.39
CA PRO A 107 3.12 -13.24 -1.83
C PRO A 107 1.62 -13.38 -1.59
N THR A 108 1.07 -14.49 -2.08
CA THR A 108 -0.34 -14.84 -1.92
C THR A 108 -0.66 -14.92 -0.42
N GLU A 109 -1.89 -14.63 0.01
CA GLU A 109 -2.27 -14.70 1.43
C GLU A 109 -1.98 -16.09 2.04
N THR A 110 -2.22 -17.14 1.26
CA THR A 110 -1.84 -18.52 1.58
C THR A 110 -0.33 -18.68 1.78
N GLU A 111 0.49 -18.07 0.92
CA GLU A 111 1.95 -18.10 1.05
C GLU A 111 2.40 -17.37 2.33
N LYS A 112 1.76 -16.24 2.66
CA LYS A 112 2.03 -15.52 3.92
C LYS A 112 1.73 -16.37 5.14
N TRP A 113 0.65 -17.17 5.12
CA TRP A 113 0.27 -18.05 6.23
C TRP A 113 1.28 -19.18 6.48
N PHE A 114 1.82 -19.79 5.42
CA PHE A 114 2.76 -20.92 5.53
C PHE A 114 4.23 -20.51 5.61
N THR A 115 4.54 -19.23 5.40
CA THR A 115 5.92 -18.75 5.45
C THR A 115 6.39 -18.63 6.91
N LEU A 116 7.30 -19.53 7.31
CA LEU A 116 7.97 -19.46 8.62
C LEU A 116 8.65 -18.10 8.82
N PRO A 117 8.80 -17.56 10.04
CA PRO A 117 9.54 -16.33 10.29
C PRO A 117 11.04 -16.48 9.97
N LYS A 118 11.69 -15.36 9.63
CA LYS A 118 13.16 -15.28 9.57
C LYS A 118 13.67 -14.95 10.96
N THR A 119 14.09 -15.97 11.69
CA THR A 119 14.57 -15.84 13.07
C THR A 119 15.99 -15.30 13.12
N GLU A 120 16.25 -14.48 14.14
CA GLU A 120 17.60 -13.98 14.43
C GLU A 120 18.48 -15.10 15.02
N MET A 121 19.76 -15.11 14.65
CA MET A 121 20.72 -16.11 15.12
C MET A 121 21.26 -15.75 16.51
N THR A 122 20.45 -15.99 17.54
CA THR A 122 20.91 -15.86 18.93
C THR A 122 21.97 -16.91 19.26
N ALA A 123 22.79 -16.66 20.29
CA ALA A 123 23.87 -17.58 20.67
C ALA A 123 23.36 -18.96 21.12
N GLU A 124 22.18 -19.03 21.74
CA GLU A 124 21.53 -20.27 22.16
C GLU A 124 21.05 -21.08 20.96
N VAL A 125 20.29 -20.44 20.07
CA VAL A 125 19.79 -21.07 18.85
C VAL A 125 20.94 -21.58 17.99
N LYS A 126 22.02 -20.80 17.86
CA LYS A 126 23.23 -21.23 17.14
C LYS A 126 23.84 -22.51 17.72
N ARG A 127 23.90 -22.65 19.05
CA ARG A 127 24.40 -23.86 19.72
C ARG A 127 23.50 -25.06 19.42
N ASP A 128 22.20 -24.90 19.52
CA ASP A 128 21.23 -25.97 19.25
C ASP A 128 21.24 -26.41 17.77
N LEU A 129 21.36 -25.47 16.84
CA LEU A 129 21.51 -25.78 15.41
C LEU A 129 22.83 -26.53 15.13
N MET A 130 23.92 -26.21 15.84
CA MET A 130 25.16 -26.98 15.73
C MET A 130 24.98 -28.42 16.24
N ILE A 131 24.20 -28.64 17.30
CA ILE A 131 23.87 -29.98 17.80
C ILE A 131 23.12 -30.77 16.73
N ILE A 132 22.10 -30.17 16.09
CA ILE A 132 21.34 -30.81 15.00
C ILE A 132 22.26 -31.19 13.84
N LYS A 133 23.16 -30.27 13.43
CA LYS A 133 24.16 -30.52 12.39
C LYS A 133 25.06 -31.71 12.73
N HIS A 134 25.46 -31.84 14.00
CA HIS A 134 26.38 -32.86 14.49
C HIS A 134 25.67 -34.06 15.14
N ARG A 135 24.36 -34.25 14.90
CA ARG A 135 23.53 -35.29 15.54
C ARG A 135 24.08 -36.71 15.43
N ALA A 136 24.83 -37.01 14.37
CA ALA A 136 25.45 -38.31 14.13
C ALA A 136 26.55 -38.69 15.13
N ALA A 137 27.12 -37.72 15.86
CA ALA A 137 28.17 -37.96 16.84
C ALA A 137 27.67 -37.94 18.29
N LEU A 138 26.38 -37.69 18.52
CA LEU A 138 25.83 -37.53 19.88
C LEU A 138 25.65 -38.87 20.59
N ASP A 139 25.01 -39.84 19.92
CA ASP A 139 24.73 -41.16 20.47
C ASP A 139 25.43 -42.22 19.60
N PRO A 140 26.32 -43.05 20.16
CA PRO A 140 27.02 -44.10 19.42
C PRO A 140 26.09 -45.19 18.86
N LYS A 141 24.86 -45.30 19.35
CA LYS A 141 23.86 -46.27 18.89
C LYS A 141 22.95 -45.72 17.80
N ARG A 142 22.87 -44.39 17.64
CA ARG A 142 22.00 -43.76 16.64
C ARG A 142 22.77 -43.36 15.40
N HIS A 143 22.59 -44.14 14.35
CA HIS A 143 23.16 -43.87 13.04
C HIS A 143 22.12 -43.20 12.13
N TYR A 144 22.32 -41.92 11.84
CA TYR A 144 21.46 -41.16 10.91
C TYR A 144 21.91 -41.36 9.47
N LYS A 145 20.98 -41.15 8.52
CA LYS A 145 21.31 -41.02 7.10
C LYS A 145 22.31 -39.88 6.91
N LYS A 146 23.35 -40.13 6.11
CA LYS A 146 24.37 -39.13 5.78
C LYS A 146 23.73 -37.99 5.00
N ASP A 147 23.75 -36.80 5.59
CA ASP A 147 23.21 -35.57 5.00
C ASP A 147 24.14 -34.40 5.32
N LYS A 148 24.25 -33.45 4.39
CA LYS A 148 25.01 -32.21 4.54
C LYS A 148 24.07 -31.11 5.04
N TRP A 149 23.54 -31.30 6.24
CA TRP A 149 22.61 -30.34 6.83
C TRP A 149 23.27 -28.96 7.00
N LYS A 150 22.65 -27.95 6.40
CA LYS A 150 23.00 -26.53 6.52
C LYS A 150 21.89 -25.83 7.28
N ILE A 151 22.25 -24.78 8.00
CA ILE A 151 21.28 -23.98 8.74
C ILE A 151 20.34 -23.30 7.72
N PRO A 152 19.02 -23.53 7.81
CA PRO A 152 18.04 -22.91 6.93
C PRO A 152 17.94 -21.41 7.21
N GLU A 153 17.53 -20.63 6.19
CA GLU A 153 17.34 -19.18 6.36
C GLU A 153 16.14 -18.84 7.25
N ARG A 154 15.05 -19.61 7.13
CA ARG A 154 13.81 -19.42 7.87
C ARG A 154 13.51 -20.69 8.64
N PHE A 155 13.31 -20.56 9.94
CA PHE A 155 13.00 -21.68 10.83
C PHE A 155 12.25 -21.16 12.05
N SER A 156 11.63 -22.07 12.79
CA SER A 156 11.02 -21.80 14.07
C SER A 156 11.44 -22.86 15.07
N VAL A 157 11.61 -22.47 16.33
CA VAL A 157 11.81 -23.41 17.44
C VAL A 157 10.44 -23.67 18.06
N GLY A 158 10.10 -24.94 18.26
CA GLY A 158 8.83 -25.35 18.85
C GLY A 158 9.04 -26.47 19.88
N THR A 159 8.07 -26.59 20.78
CA THR A 159 8.05 -27.62 21.82
C THR A 159 7.00 -28.66 21.46
N ILE A 160 7.33 -29.93 21.65
CA ILE A 160 6.40 -31.03 21.39
C ILE A 160 5.30 -31.02 22.45
N ILE A 161 4.04 -30.96 22.02
CA ILE A 161 2.87 -31.17 22.87
C ILE A 161 2.51 -32.66 22.79
N GLU A 162 2.74 -33.37 23.88
CA GLU A 162 2.45 -34.80 23.99
C GLU A 162 0.94 -35.06 23.89
N GLY A 163 0.56 -36.17 23.26
CA GLY A 163 -0.85 -36.56 23.10
C GLY A 163 -1.51 -36.95 24.43
N PRO A 164 -2.85 -36.86 24.54
CA PRO A 164 -3.58 -37.15 25.77
C PRO A 164 -3.60 -38.63 26.16
N THR A 165 -3.11 -39.53 25.28
CA THR A 165 -3.13 -40.99 25.49
C THR A 165 -1.80 -41.55 26.01
N GLU A 166 -0.71 -40.78 25.96
CA GLU A 166 0.64 -41.24 26.32
C GLU A 166 1.14 -40.58 27.61
N PHE A 167 0.85 -41.20 28.76
CA PHE A 167 1.17 -40.60 30.08
C PHE A 167 2.55 -41.00 30.63
N TYR A 168 3.03 -42.21 30.35
CA TYR A 168 4.16 -42.80 31.07
C TYR A 168 5.37 -43.15 30.20
N SER A 169 5.23 -43.21 28.88
CA SER A 169 6.29 -43.66 27.97
C SER A 169 7.07 -42.48 27.36
N SER A 170 6.39 -41.63 26.59
CA SER A 170 6.99 -40.52 25.83
C SER A 170 7.00 -39.21 26.61
N ARG A 171 6.16 -39.11 27.65
CA ARG A 171 5.96 -37.88 28.42
C ARG A 171 7.11 -37.57 29.36
N LEU A 172 7.67 -36.37 29.22
CA LEU A 172 8.70 -35.86 30.13
C LEU A 172 8.08 -35.27 31.38
N LYS A 173 8.68 -35.57 32.54
CA LYS A 173 8.29 -34.93 33.81
C LYS A 173 8.68 -33.45 33.79
N ASN A 174 8.00 -32.62 34.57
CA ASN A 174 8.27 -31.18 34.59
C ASN A 174 9.73 -30.82 34.91
N LYS A 175 10.42 -31.63 35.72
CA LYS A 175 11.83 -31.42 36.09
C LYS A 175 12.81 -31.71 34.94
N GLU A 176 12.42 -32.61 34.04
CA GLU A 176 13.20 -33.05 32.88
C GLU A 176 12.99 -32.13 31.67
N ARG A 177 11.89 -31.37 31.65
CA ARG A 177 11.61 -30.36 30.62
C ARG A 177 12.58 -29.19 30.76
N LYS A 178 13.35 -28.96 29.70
CA LYS A 178 14.36 -27.89 29.61
C LYS A 178 14.00 -26.91 28.49
N ASN A 179 14.63 -25.73 28.52
CA ASN A 179 14.33 -24.66 27.56
C ASN A 179 15.08 -24.85 26.22
N THR A 180 16.26 -25.47 26.26
CA THR A 180 17.11 -25.66 25.07
C THR A 180 17.49 -27.11 24.87
N MET A 181 17.78 -27.49 23.62
CA MET A 181 18.21 -28.85 23.29
C MET A 181 19.56 -29.19 23.94
N LEU A 182 20.46 -28.21 24.01
CA LEU A 182 21.73 -28.35 24.71
C LEU A 182 21.54 -28.67 26.19
N GLU A 183 20.64 -27.97 26.88
CA GLU A 183 20.41 -28.18 28.31
C GLU A 183 19.86 -29.60 28.58
N THR A 184 18.95 -30.09 27.74
CA THR A 184 18.49 -31.49 27.80
C THR A 184 19.64 -32.46 27.63
N LEU A 185 20.54 -32.22 26.67
CA LEU A 185 21.70 -33.07 26.44
C LEU A 185 22.68 -33.06 27.63
N MET A 186 22.92 -31.89 28.23
CA MET A 186 23.81 -31.74 29.39
C MET A 186 23.21 -32.34 30.66
N ALA A 187 21.89 -32.43 30.78
CA ALA A 187 21.22 -33.06 31.91
C ALA A 187 21.34 -34.59 31.91
N ASP A 188 21.63 -35.22 30.76
CA ASP A 188 21.80 -36.66 30.65
C ASP A 188 23.22 -37.11 31.06
N ASP A 189 23.30 -37.85 32.17
CA ASP A 189 24.56 -38.36 32.70
C ASP A 189 25.21 -39.42 31.78
N THR A 190 24.40 -40.18 31.04
CA THR A 190 24.92 -41.26 30.19
C THR A 190 25.66 -40.72 28.97
N THR A 191 25.12 -39.69 28.33
CA THR A 191 25.77 -38.97 27.22
C THR A 191 27.00 -38.23 27.71
N ASN A 192 26.95 -37.58 28.87
CA ASN A 192 28.11 -36.90 29.46
C ASN A 192 29.28 -37.85 29.73
N LYS A 193 29.02 -39.04 30.30
CA LYS A 193 30.05 -40.08 30.49
C LYS A 193 30.66 -40.52 29.16
N TYR A 194 29.82 -40.74 28.15
CA TYR A 194 30.27 -41.10 26.81
C TYR A 194 31.15 -40.00 26.19
N PHE A 195 30.70 -38.75 26.21
CA PHE A 195 31.46 -37.63 25.66
C PHE A 195 32.78 -37.43 26.38
N LYS A 196 32.80 -37.49 27.72
CA LYS A 196 34.04 -37.38 28.50
C LYS A 196 35.03 -38.47 28.10
N ARG A 197 34.60 -39.73 28.06
CA ARG A 197 35.44 -40.87 27.66
C ARG A 197 35.95 -40.74 26.23
N LYS A 198 35.08 -40.38 25.28
CA LYS A 198 35.48 -40.29 23.87
C LYS A 198 36.37 -39.07 23.61
N TYR A 199 36.11 -37.97 24.30
CA TYR A 199 36.93 -36.77 24.25
C TYR A 199 38.35 -37.05 24.76
N THR A 200 38.52 -37.72 25.90
CA THR A 200 39.84 -38.06 26.43
C THR A 200 40.61 -38.99 25.50
N GLU A 201 39.95 -40.01 24.93
CA GLU A 201 40.54 -40.90 23.93
C GLU A 201 41.02 -40.13 22.69
N VAL A 202 40.16 -39.26 22.14
CA VAL A 202 40.50 -38.42 20.98
C VAL A 202 41.65 -37.48 21.32
N GLN A 203 41.67 -36.90 22.52
CA GLN A 203 42.71 -35.99 22.95
C GLN A 203 44.06 -36.70 23.13
N GLN A 204 44.06 -37.91 23.72
CA GLN A 204 45.24 -38.76 23.82
C GLN A 204 45.78 -39.12 22.43
N LYS A 205 44.90 -39.54 21.51
CA LYS A 205 45.29 -39.82 20.12
C LYS A 205 45.85 -38.59 19.41
N LYS A 206 45.24 -37.41 19.60
CA LYS A 206 45.68 -36.15 19.00
C LYS A 206 46.94 -35.57 19.64
N THR A 207 47.26 -35.89 20.90
CA THR A 207 48.47 -35.41 21.59
C THR A 207 49.65 -36.35 21.43
N SER A 208 49.40 -37.61 21.08
CA SER A 208 50.44 -38.60 20.79
C SER A 208 51.42 -38.09 19.74
N GLY A 209 52.72 -38.28 19.99
CA GLY A 209 53.80 -37.89 19.07
C GLY A 209 54.07 -36.39 18.93
N LYS A 210 53.34 -35.52 19.63
CA LYS A 210 53.55 -34.07 19.59
C LYS A 210 54.74 -33.62 20.46
N LYS A 211 54.82 -32.31 20.70
CA LYS A 211 55.86 -31.63 21.48
C LYS A 211 56.12 -32.27 22.86
N ALA A 212 55.07 -32.72 23.56
CA ALA A 212 55.24 -33.37 24.85
C ALA A 212 56.07 -34.68 24.74
N HIS A 213 55.80 -35.50 23.72
CA HIS A 213 56.57 -36.69 23.43
C HIS A 213 58.01 -36.35 23.02
N TYR A 214 58.18 -35.37 22.12
CA TYR A 214 59.51 -34.91 21.70
C TYR A 214 60.37 -34.41 22.88
N ASN A 215 59.80 -33.57 23.75
CA ASN A 215 60.49 -33.08 24.94
C ASN A 215 60.85 -34.22 25.89
N ALA A 216 59.94 -35.17 26.13
CA ALA A 216 60.22 -36.33 26.97
C ALA A 216 61.36 -37.21 26.43
N VAL A 217 61.46 -37.38 25.10
CA VAL A 217 62.59 -38.08 24.47
C VAL A 217 63.88 -37.28 24.63
N LYS A 218 63.84 -35.96 24.43
CA LYS A 218 65.00 -35.08 24.61
C LYS A 218 65.51 -35.11 26.05
N ASP A 219 64.62 -35.08 27.03
CA ASP A 219 64.96 -35.17 28.46
C ASP A 219 65.59 -36.51 28.80
N LYS A 220 65.08 -37.62 28.25
CA LYS A 220 65.71 -38.94 28.38
C LYS A 220 67.11 -38.98 27.78
N ARG A 221 67.33 -38.32 26.63
CA ARG A 221 68.66 -38.23 25.99
C ARG A 221 69.66 -37.40 26.80
N ARG A 222 69.22 -36.32 27.45
CA ARG A 222 70.07 -35.46 28.29
C ARG A 222 70.44 -36.12 29.64
N LYS A 223 69.66 -37.10 30.08
CA LYS A 223 69.86 -37.78 31.37
C LYS A 223 71.02 -38.77 31.34
N PHE A 224 71.46 -39.19 30.16
CA PHE A 224 72.69 -39.95 29.93
C PHE A 224 73.78 -39.00 29.40
#